data_AF-A0A519D6W3-F1
#
_entry.id   AF-A0A519D6W3-F1
#
_cell.length_a   1.000
_cell.length_b   1.000
_cell.length_c   1.000
_cell.angle_alpha   90.00
_cell.angle_beta   90.00
_cell.angle_gamma   90.00
#
_symmetry.space_group_name_H-M   'P 1'
#
loop_
_entity.id
_entity.type
_entity.pdbx_description
1 polymer ?
#
loop_
_entity_poly.entity_id
_entity_poly.type
_entity_poly.pdbx_seq_one_letter_code
_entity_poly.pdbx_strand_id
1 'polypeptide(L)'
;MAITRVGAMIVDIKSRGDLLRFIFTIEEEDKAVPSEKFRMGESECYFRLPMGVALESIHPDHIALVSLMLCFPFIGERITFPRGISKDFHDAAGVISRFSVGPINENLVSYRAPESSKPALALSGGVDSVAALAIMPKETVSFFLDRPIKRGSLYDKDAAHTSCKELGKIGHNVVMVETDLEYLRKPVGFPVDVANSSPAILLAVEFSLDSIAFGTIMESAYGIGHRRYRHYPAENHNRLWGTLFKAAGIPLNLVVAGMSEVATSKIMIEHEIGPLSQSCIRGKWKSPCLNCWKCFRKSLLDSTLRGEKIDDEGLDKLFKIEEAKHHLEGFPIKHENVLSYICERYEGNHKLMSLLKRRVGADKSDLKWLESWNPESIELIIPEYRDFVESKIMELIPTMDDSQINKMKNWDMGGMLGNEEFKVFSEELRASLSSL
;
A
#
# COMPACT_ATOMS: atom_id res chain seq x y z
N MET A 1 13.67 -29.89 -37.41
CA MET A 1 14.00 -28.54 -36.91
C MET A 1 13.71 -28.51 -35.43
N ALA A 2 14.77 -28.49 -34.61
CA ALA A 2 14.62 -28.29 -33.18
C ALA A 2 14.07 -26.87 -32.98
N ILE A 3 12.85 -26.76 -32.46
CA ILE A 3 12.35 -25.49 -31.95
C ILE A 3 13.24 -25.18 -30.75
N THR A 4 14.21 -24.30 -30.94
CA THR A 4 14.88 -23.63 -29.83
C THR A 4 13.77 -23.05 -28.96
N ARG A 5 13.58 -23.64 -27.78
CA ARG A 5 12.71 -23.06 -26.76
C ARG A 5 13.37 -21.75 -26.37
N VAL A 6 12.93 -20.66 -27.00
CA VAL A 6 13.17 -19.28 -26.55
C VAL A 6 12.78 -19.25 -25.07
N GLY A 7 13.57 -18.75 -24.12
CA GLY A 7 13.24 -18.94 -22.70
C GLY A 7 11.94 -18.26 -22.26
N ALA A 8 11.29 -18.81 -21.24
CA ALA A 8 10.09 -18.31 -20.56
C ALA A 8 10.26 -18.41 -19.04
N MET A 9 9.74 -17.41 -18.32
CA MET A 9 9.34 -17.62 -16.93
C MET A 9 8.18 -18.63 -16.92
N ILE A 10 8.41 -19.84 -16.41
CA ILE A 10 7.38 -20.88 -16.31
C ILE A 10 6.80 -20.86 -14.90
N VAL A 11 5.48 -20.77 -14.81
CA VAL A 11 4.75 -20.82 -13.55
C VAL A 11 3.96 -22.11 -13.44
N ASP A 12 4.26 -22.89 -12.42
CA ASP A 12 3.52 -24.10 -12.04
C ASP A 12 2.77 -23.87 -10.73
N ILE A 13 1.67 -24.60 -10.54
CA ILE A 13 0.91 -24.60 -9.29
C ILE A 13 0.65 -26.02 -8.80
N LYS A 14 0.84 -26.23 -7.50
CA LYS A 14 0.48 -27.47 -6.81
C LYS A 14 -0.45 -27.16 -5.65
N SER A 15 -1.50 -27.95 -5.47
CA SER A 15 -2.40 -27.86 -4.32
C SER A 15 -2.34 -29.14 -3.48
N ARG A 16 -2.42 -29.00 -2.15
CA ARG A 16 -2.58 -30.11 -1.21
C ARG A 16 -3.30 -29.62 0.03
N GLY A 17 -4.55 -30.07 0.22
CA GLY A 17 -5.38 -29.60 1.33
C GLY A 17 -5.66 -28.11 1.21
N ASP A 18 -5.35 -27.34 2.26
CA ASP A 18 -5.45 -25.88 2.31
C ASP A 18 -4.28 -25.14 1.65
N LEU A 19 -3.23 -25.86 1.21
CA LEU A 19 -2.00 -25.26 0.73
C LEU A 19 -1.96 -25.20 -0.80
N LEU A 20 -1.83 -23.98 -1.33
CA LEU A 20 -1.61 -23.69 -2.75
C LEU A 20 -0.17 -23.17 -2.94
N ARG A 21 0.64 -23.83 -3.75
CA ARG A 21 2.05 -23.47 -3.98
C ARG A 21 2.25 -23.00 -5.42
N PHE A 22 2.79 -21.80 -5.59
CA PHE A 22 3.29 -21.28 -6.86
C PHE A 22 4.78 -21.61 -6.97
N ILE A 23 5.20 -22.14 -8.11
CA ILE A 23 6.58 -22.52 -8.39
C ILE A 23 6.99 -21.79 -9.67
N PHE A 24 8.14 -21.14 -9.64
CA PHE A 24 8.67 -20.31 -10.72
C PHE A 24 9.98 -20.92 -11.23
N THR A 25 10.00 -21.29 -12.50
CA THR A 25 11.22 -21.73 -13.18
C THR A 25 11.76 -20.58 -14.03
N ILE A 26 12.96 -20.13 -13.69
CA ILE A 26 13.70 -19.08 -14.41
C ILE A 26 14.44 -19.73 -15.59
N GLU A 27 14.29 -19.19 -16.79
CA GLU A 27 15.08 -19.57 -17.98
C GLU A 27 16.15 -18.51 -18.32
N GLU A 28 17.00 -18.75 -19.33
CA GLU A 28 18.22 -17.96 -19.59
C GLU A 28 17.95 -16.46 -19.84
N GLU A 29 16.81 -16.16 -20.46
CA GLU A 29 16.37 -14.81 -20.85
C GLU A 29 15.67 -14.04 -19.71
N ASP A 30 15.37 -14.72 -18.60
CA ASP A 30 14.74 -14.10 -17.43
C ASP A 30 15.71 -13.27 -16.59
N LYS A 31 15.15 -12.29 -15.87
CA LYS A 31 15.90 -11.31 -15.10
C LYS A 31 15.95 -11.70 -13.63
N ALA A 32 16.67 -12.76 -13.30
CA ALA A 32 16.88 -13.17 -11.90
C ALA A 32 17.45 -12.03 -11.04
N VAL A 33 18.24 -11.13 -11.62
CA VAL A 33 18.78 -9.91 -10.99
C VAL A 33 18.39 -8.69 -11.83
N PRO A 34 17.17 -8.16 -11.69
CA PRO A 34 16.69 -7.05 -12.53
C PRO A 34 17.37 -5.71 -12.19
N SER A 35 17.96 -5.58 -11.00
CA SER A 35 18.78 -4.41 -10.62
C SER A 35 19.74 -4.76 -9.49
N GLU A 36 20.71 -3.88 -9.20
CA GLU A 36 21.61 -4.04 -8.05
C GLU A 36 20.88 -3.99 -6.69
N LYS A 37 19.68 -3.42 -6.64
CA LYS A 37 18.91 -3.22 -5.41
C LYS A 37 18.14 -4.46 -4.97
N PHE A 38 17.81 -5.36 -5.91
CA PHE A 38 17.03 -6.56 -5.60
C PHE A 38 17.15 -7.62 -6.70
N ARG A 39 16.92 -8.87 -6.29
CA ARG A 39 16.93 -10.07 -7.13
C ARG A 39 15.82 -11.03 -6.71
N MET A 40 15.61 -12.08 -7.49
CA MET A 40 14.77 -13.21 -7.09
C MET A 40 15.38 -13.91 -5.87
N GLY A 41 14.55 -14.15 -4.86
CA GLY A 41 14.90 -14.78 -3.60
C GLY A 41 14.67 -16.29 -3.69
N GLU A 42 13.53 -16.73 -3.20
CA GLU A 42 13.02 -18.09 -3.37
C GLU A 42 12.34 -18.24 -4.74
N SER A 43 12.31 -19.46 -5.28
CA SER A 43 11.68 -19.79 -6.56
C SER A 43 10.28 -20.37 -6.39
N GLU A 44 9.75 -20.35 -5.17
CA GLU A 44 8.40 -20.80 -4.87
C GLU A 44 7.85 -20.01 -3.69
N CYS A 45 6.53 -19.94 -3.59
CA CYS A 45 5.82 -19.44 -2.42
C CYS A 45 4.51 -20.21 -2.24
N TYR A 46 3.91 -20.14 -1.06
CA TYR A 46 2.64 -20.76 -0.77
C TYR A 46 1.58 -19.76 -0.31
N PHE A 47 0.32 -20.17 -0.43
CA PHE A 47 -0.85 -19.56 0.17
C PHE A 47 -1.61 -20.64 0.93
N ARG A 48 -1.95 -20.37 2.19
CA ARG A 48 -2.82 -21.22 3.00
C ARG A 48 -4.26 -20.71 2.89
N LEU A 49 -4.99 -21.23 1.92
CA LEU A 49 -6.37 -20.85 1.61
C LEU A 49 -7.35 -21.45 2.63
N PRO A 50 -8.59 -20.92 2.77
CA PRO A 50 -9.63 -21.55 3.56
C PRO A 50 -9.87 -23.01 3.12
N MET A 51 -10.14 -23.88 4.10
CA MET A 51 -10.45 -25.29 3.84
C MET A 51 -11.64 -25.42 2.86
N GLY A 52 -11.47 -26.27 1.84
CA GLY A 52 -12.50 -26.53 0.83
C GLY A 52 -12.33 -25.74 -0.47
N VAL A 53 -11.48 -24.70 -0.49
CA VAL A 53 -11.14 -24.00 -1.74
C VAL A 53 -10.24 -24.87 -2.60
N ALA A 54 -10.77 -25.38 -3.71
CA ALA A 54 -10.04 -26.20 -4.66
C ALA A 54 -9.29 -25.32 -5.69
N LEU A 55 -8.17 -25.81 -6.22
CA LEU A 55 -7.43 -25.09 -7.29
C LEU A 55 -8.32 -24.84 -8.52
N GLU A 56 -9.21 -25.79 -8.80
CA GLU A 56 -10.12 -25.78 -9.94
C GLU A 56 -11.17 -24.68 -9.84
N SER A 57 -11.53 -24.23 -8.62
CA SER A 57 -12.50 -23.15 -8.40
C SER A 57 -11.89 -21.75 -8.57
N ILE A 58 -10.57 -21.64 -8.53
CA ILE A 58 -9.89 -20.36 -8.79
C ILE A 58 -9.89 -20.08 -10.30
N HIS A 59 -10.28 -18.87 -10.68
CA HIS A 59 -10.33 -18.49 -12.10
C HIS A 59 -8.89 -18.45 -12.70
N PRO A 60 -8.67 -18.94 -13.94
CA PRO A 60 -7.35 -18.87 -14.57
C PRO A 60 -6.77 -17.46 -14.66
N ASP A 61 -7.59 -16.44 -14.95
CA ASP A 61 -7.12 -15.03 -14.99
C ASP A 61 -6.68 -14.52 -13.60
N HIS A 62 -7.29 -15.02 -12.51
CA HIS A 62 -6.87 -14.69 -11.15
C HIS A 62 -5.51 -15.33 -10.82
N ILE A 63 -5.32 -16.59 -11.24
CA ILE A 63 -4.03 -17.27 -11.17
C ILE A 63 -2.96 -16.51 -11.97
N ALA A 64 -3.29 -16.06 -13.18
CA ALA A 64 -2.37 -15.33 -14.03
C ALA A 64 -2.02 -13.95 -13.47
N LEU A 65 -3.00 -13.20 -12.96
CA LEU A 65 -2.77 -11.92 -12.30
C LEU A 65 -1.86 -12.08 -11.08
N VAL A 66 -2.11 -13.07 -10.23
CA VAL A 66 -1.24 -13.37 -9.08
C VAL A 66 0.15 -13.79 -9.53
N SER A 67 0.27 -14.67 -10.52
CA SER A 67 1.57 -15.07 -11.10
C SER A 67 2.36 -13.87 -11.58
N LEU A 68 1.72 -12.95 -12.33
CA LEU A 68 2.34 -11.70 -12.77
C LEU A 68 2.82 -10.88 -11.59
N MET A 69 1.99 -10.60 -10.59
CA MET A 69 2.42 -9.83 -9.41
C MET A 69 3.60 -10.47 -8.67
N LEU A 70 3.64 -11.79 -8.58
CA LEU A 70 4.67 -12.53 -7.84
C LEU A 70 6.03 -12.54 -8.53
N CYS A 71 6.08 -12.46 -9.86
CA CYS A 71 7.33 -12.54 -10.61
C CYS A 71 7.60 -11.39 -11.58
N PHE A 72 6.73 -10.37 -11.66
CA PHE A 72 6.77 -9.30 -12.66
C PHE A 72 8.18 -8.74 -12.92
N PRO A 73 8.98 -8.38 -11.90
CA PRO A 73 10.30 -7.79 -12.14
C PRO A 73 11.27 -8.76 -12.82
N PHE A 74 11.10 -10.06 -12.57
CA PHE A 74 12.02 -11.13 -12.94
C PHE A 74 11.74 -11.71 -14.33
N ILE A 75 10.61 -11.36 -14.96
CA ILE A 75 10.26 -11.86 -16.29
C ILE A 75 11.19 -11.25 -17.35
N GLY A 76 11.71 -12.13 -18.21
CA GLY A 76 12.45 -11.86 -19.44
C GLY A 76 11.54 -11.46 -20.59
N GLU A 77 11.42 -12.33 -21.60
CA GLU A 77 10.69 -12.07 -22.85
C GLU A 77 9.25 -12.61 -22.85
N ARG A 78 8.96 -13.63 -22.04
CA ARG A 78 7.63 -14.26 -21.97
C ARG A 78 7.39 -14.94 -20.62
N ILE A 79 6.11 -15.05 -20.25
CA ILE A 79 5.65 -15.84 -19.11
C ILE A 79 4.63 -16.89 -19.56
N THR A 80 4.77 -18.10 -19.02
CA THR A 80 3.84 -19.22 -19.25
C THR A 80 3.12 -19.56 -17.95
N PHE A 81 1.81 -19.36 -17.94
CA PHE A 81 0.91 -19.67 -16.83
C PHE A 81 0.54 -21.16 -16.80
N PRO A 82 0.15 -21.69 -15.62
CA PRO A 82 -0.19 -23.11 -15.47
C PRO A 82 -1.54 -23.48 -16.12
N ARG A 83 -2.40 -22.50 -16.39
CA ARG A 83 -3.71 -22.66 -17.04
C ARG A 83 -3.86 -21.56 -18.10
N GLY A 84 -4.55 -21.89 -19.18
CA GLY A 84 -4.82 -20.91 -20.24
C GLY A 84 -5.72 -19.78 -19.77
N ILE A 85 -5.33 -18.54 -20.05
CA ILE A 85 -6.04 -17.30 -19.69
C ILE A 85 -7.11 -16.96 -20.73
N SER A 86 -8.05 -16.10 -20.35
CA SER A 86 -9.08 -15.60 -21.25
C SER A 86 -8.45 -14.69 -22.31
N LYS A 87 -9.15 -14.56 -23.44
CA LYS A 87 -8.74 -13.62 -24.49
C LYS A 87 -8.73 -12.18 -24.00
N ASP A 88 -9.74 -11.77 -23.21
CA ASP A 88 -9.79 -10.41 -22.69
C ASP A 88 -8.60 -10.10 -21.78
N PHE A 89 -8.21 -11.04 -20.91
CA PHE A 89 -7.04 -10.86 -20.04
C PHE A 89 -5.74 -10.83 -20.85
N HIS A 90 -5.60 -11.69 -21.86
CA HIS A 90 -4.47 -11.66 -22.79
C HIS A 90 -4.35 -10.32 -23.51
N ASP A 91 -5.45 -9.82 -24.08
CA ASP A 91 -5.47 -8.57 -24.83
C ASP A 91 -5.18 -7.37 -23.91
N ALA A 92 -5.73 -7.38 -22.69
CA ALA A 92 -5.42 -6.40 -21.65
C ALA A 92 -3.94 -6.40 -21.22
N ALA A 93 -3.32 -7.58 -21.18
CA ALA A 93 -1.89 -7.71 -20.89
C ALA A 93 -1.00 -7.12 -22.00
N GLY A 94 -1.55 -6.75 -23.17
CA GLY A 94 -0.87 -5.95 -24.18
C GLY A 94 -0.37 -4.57 -23.69
N VAL A 95 -0.85 -4.11 -22.53
CA VAL A 95 -0.27 -2.93 -21.83
C VAL A 95 1.18 -3.16 -21.37
N ILE A 96 1.61 -4.42 -21.27
CA ILE A 96 2.97 -4.84 -20.95
C ILE A 96 3.76 -4.93 -22.27
N SER A 97 4.61 -3.94 -22.55
CA SER A 97 5.44 -3.94 -23.76
C SER A 97 6.70 -4.82 -23.64
N ARG A 98 7.08 -5.22 -22.43
CA ARG A 98 8.35 -5.89 -22.15
C ARG A 98 8.34 -7.38 -22.47
N PHE A 99 7.21 -8.05 -22.30
CA PHE A 99 7.10 -9.50 -22.46
C PHE A 99 5.70 -9.92 -22.88
N SER A 100 5.61 -11.09 -23.50
CA SER A 100 4.34 -11.72 -23.86
C SER A 100 3.80 -12.60 -22.74
N VAL A 101 2.48 -12.80 -22.70
CA VAL A 101 1.80 -13.63 -21.70
C VAL A 101 1.04 -14.78 -22.37
N GLY A 102 0.96 -15.94 -21.73
CA GLY A 102 0.20 -17.07 -22.24
C GLY A 102 0.25 -18.29 -21.31
N PRO A 103 -0.33 -19.44 -21.69
CA PRO A 103 -1.07 -19.69 -22.92
C PRO A 103 -2.48 -19.08 -22.89
N ILE A 104 -3.10 -18.90 -24.06
CA ILE A 104 -4.50 -18.45 -24.19
C ILE A 104 -5.42 -19.67 -24.23
N ASN A 105 -6.58 -19.58 -23.58
CA ASN A 105 -7.70 -20.49 -23.77
C ASN A 105 -8.87 -19.72 -24.41
N GLU A 106 -9.07 -19.91 -25.72
CA GLU A 106 -10.10 -19.22 -26.51
C GLU A 106 -11.54 -19.50 -26.02
N ASN A 107 -11.75 -20.56 -25.24
CA ASN A 107 -13.05 -20.91 -24.68
C ASN A 107 -13.25 -20.41 -23.25
N LEU A 108 -12.22 -19.84 -22.61
CA LEU A 108 -12.36 -19.30 -21.26
C LEU A 108 -13.05 -17.93 -21.32
N VAL A 109 -14.19 -17.84 -20.64
CA VAL A 109 -14.89 -16.56 -20.41
C VAL A 109 -14.26 -15.87 -19.21
N SER A 110 -13.98 -14.58 -19.34
CA SER A 110 -13.48 -13.72 -18.27
C SER A 110 -14.40 -13.75 -17.05
N TYR A 111 -13.81 -13.66 -15.86
CA TYR A 111 -14.59 -13.60 -14.63
C TYR A 111 -15.51 -12.37 -14.63
N ARG A 112 -16.77 -12.59 -14.25
CA ARG A 112 -17.76 -11.54 -14.03
C ARG A 112 -18.34 -11.73 -12.65
N ALA A 113 -18.20 -10.71 -11.81
CA ALA A 113 -18.77 -10.73 -10.49
C ALA A 113 -20.31 -10.84 -10.58
N PRO A 114 -20.95 -11.65 -9.71
CA PRO A 114 -22.40 -11.75 -9.66
C PRO A 114 -23.04 -10.45 -9.15
N GLU A 115 -24.35 -10.26 -9.34
CA GLU A 115 -25.06 -9.04 -8.87
C GLU A 115 -24.97 -8.83 -7.35
N SER A 116 -24.90 -9.91 -6.56
CA SER A 116 -24.74 -9.87 -5.11
C SER A 116 -23.27 -9.83 -4.67
N SER A 117 -22.39 -9.29 -5.51
CA SER A 117 -20.96 -9.20 -5.22
C SER A 117 -20.68 -8.12 -4.18
N LYS A 118 -19.46 -8.14 -3.66
CA LYS A 118 -19.01 -7.26 -2.58
C LYS A 118 -17.57 -6.82 -2.82
N PRO A 119 -17.17 -5.65 -2.31
CA PRO A 119 -15.82 -5.20 -2.50
C PRO A 119 -14.89 -5.93 -1.52
N ALA A 120 -13.64 -6.09 -1.93
CA ALA A 120 -12.58 -6.57 -1.07
C ALA A 120 -11.70 -5.42 -0.58
N LEU A 121 -11.02 -5.61 0.54
CA LEU A 121 -9.98 -4.70 1.02
C LEU A 121 -8.70 -5.49 1.28
N ALA A 122 -7.58 -5.08 0.68
CA ALA A 122 -6.25 -5.54 1.06
C ALA A 122 -5.84 -4.89 2.39
N LEU A 123 -6.28 -5.49 3.50
CA LEU A 123 -6.14 -4.96 4.85
C LEU A 123 -4.72 -5.16 5.38
N SER A 124 -4.12 -4.10 5.93
CA SER A 124 -2.80 -4.18 6.58
C SER A 124 -2.85 -4.08 8.10
N GLY A 125 -3.98 -3.65 8.67
CA GLY A 125 -4.12 -3.29 10.09
C GLY A 125 -3.55 -1.92 10.44
N GLY A 126 -2.87 -1.24 9.51
CA GLY A 126 -2.44 0.15 9.66
C GLY A 126 -3.57 1.15 9.48
N VAL A 127 -3.37 2.38 10.00
CA VAL A 127 -4.33 3.50 10.01
C VAL A 127 -5.01 3.67 8.66
N ASP A 128 -4.23 3.78 7.59
CA ASP A 128 -4.77 4.14 6.27
C ASP A 128 -5.68 3.04 5.69
N SER A 129 -5.32 1.76 5.89
CA SER A 129 -6.18 0.64 5.46
C SER A 129 -7.42 0.47 6.34
N VAL A 130 -7.34 0.82 7.63
CA VAL A 130 -8.52 0.77 8.52
C VAL A 130 -9.43 1.97 8.27
N ALA A 131 -8.89 3.12 7.88
CA ALA A 131 -9.66 4.26 7.39
C ALA A 131 -10.41 3.92 6.09
N ALA A 132 -9.80 3.18 5.17
CA ALA A 132 -10.50 2.62 4.01
C ALA A 132 -11.68 1.73 4.44
N LEU A 133 -11.49 0.84 5.42
CA LEU A 133 -12.57 -0.01 5.93
C LEU A 133 -13.74 0.81 6.52
N ALA A 134 -13.45 1.92 7.20
CA ALA A 134 -14.47 2.78 7.82
C ALA A 134 -15.42 3.46 6.82
N ILE A 135 -14.98 3.68 5.58
CA ILE A 135 -15.78 4.34 4.53
C ILE A 135 -16.32 3.38 3.47
N MET A 136 -15.96 2.10 3.56
CA MET A 136 -16.43 1.06 2.65
C MET A 136 -17.73 0.41 3.14
N PRO A 137 -18.51 -0.22 2.25
CA PRO A 137 -19.73 -0.94 2.62
C PRO A 137 -19.49 -1.98 3.72
N LYS A 138 -20.50 -2.26 4.55
CA LYS A 138 -20.38 -3.18 5.70
C LYS A 138 -20.03 -4.61 5.26
N GLU A 139 -20.53 -5.02 4.10
CA GLU A 139 -20.34 -6.30 3.44
C GLU A 139 -18.92 -6.51 2.89
N THR A 140 -18.05 -5.49 2.92
CA THR A 140 -16.64 -5.57 2.52
C THR A 140 -15.93 -6.77 3.15
N VAL A 141 -15.22 -7.54 2.32
CA VAL A 141 -14.35 -8.62 2.80
C VAL A 141 -12.92 -8.12 2.92
N SER A 142 -12.41 -8.06 4.14
CA SER A 142 -11.04 -7.65 4.42
C SER A 142 -10.09 -8.83 4.39
N PHE A 143 -9.13 -8.83 3.46
CA PHE A 143 -8.11 -9.86 3.36
C PHE A 143 -6.81 -9.36 3.98
N PHE A 144 -6.35 -10.04 5.03
CA PHE A 144 -5.06 -9.80 5.66
C PHE A 144 -4.04 -10.83 5.15
N LEU A 145 -2.95 -10.34 4.56
CA LEU A 145 -1.81 -11.17 4.17
C LEU A 145 -0.98 -11.49 5.42
N ASP A 146 -1.13 -12.70 5.95
CA ASP A 146 -0.41 -13.16 7.13
C ASP A 146 0.99 -13.69 6.75
N ARG A 147 2.03 -12.98 7.16
CA ARG A 147 3.42 -13.27 6.76
C ARG A 147 4.06 -14.24 7.74
N PRO A 148 4.67 -15.36 7.33
CA PRO A 148 5.38 -16.22 8.26
C PRO A 148 6.61 -15.52 8.84
N ILE A 149 6.88 -15.78 10.13
CA ILE A 149 8.05 -15.23 10.82
C ILE A 149 9.24 -16.17 10.55
N LYS A 150 10.18 -15.73 9.69
CA LYS A 150 11.50 -16.38 9.55
C LYS A 150 12.53 -15.72 10.47
N ARG A 151 13.62 -16.44 10.77
CA ARG A 151 14.70 -15.97 11.66
C ARG A 151 15.25 -14.62 11.20
N GLY A 152 15.36 -13.66 12.13
CA GLY A 152 15.86 -12.31 11.85
C GLY A 152 14.82 -11.33 11.32
N SER A 153 13.55 -11.73 11.23
CA SER A 153 12.46 -10.81 10.91
C SER A 153 12.26 -9.76 12.02
N LEU A 154 12.04 -8.51 11.62
CA LEU A 154 11.60 -7.44 12.52
C LEU A 154 10.07 -7.43 12.69
N TYR A 155 9.35 -8.27 11.93
CA TYR A 155 7.89 -8.33 11.96
C TYR A 155 7.39 -9.10 13.19
N ASP A 156 6.48 -8.49 13.93
CA ASP A 156 5.72 -9.10 15.02
C ASP A 156 4.24 -9.23 14.61
N LYS A 157 3.72 -10.46 14.65
CA LYS A 157 2.34 -10.77 14.25
C LYS A 157 1.31 -10.25 15.25
N ASP A 158 1.67 -10.03 16.50
CA ASP A 158 0.74 -9.85 17.62
C ASP A 158 -0.27 -8.73 17.39
N ALA A 159 0.21 -7.53 17.02
CA ALA A 159 -0.65 -6.39 16.81
C ALA A 159 -1.61 -6.58 15.62
N ALA A 160 -1.09 -7.08 14.50
CA ALA A 160 -1.90 -7.27 13.29
C ALA A 160 -2.93 -8.38 13.46
N HIS A 161 -2.56 -9.49 14.10
CA HIS A 161 -3.47 -10.59 14.42
C HIS A 161 -4.57 -10.16 15.39
N THR A 162 -4.20 -9.39 16.41
CA THR A 162 -5.19 -8.89 17.39
C THR A 162 -6.14 -7.90 16.72
N SER A 163 -5.64 -6.97 15.90
CA SER A 163 -6.46 -6.07 15.08
C SER A 163 -7.50 -6.84 14.24
N CYS A 164 -7.06 -7.85 13.49
CA CYS A 164 -7.95 -8.67 12.66
C CYS A 164 -9.02 -9.39 13.49
N LYS A 165 -8.64 -9.94 14.66
CA LYS A 165 -9.57 -10.64 15.56
C LYS A 165 -10.59 -9.69 16.16
N GLU A 166 -10.19 -8.51 16.62
CA GLU A 166 -11.11 -7.52 17.20
C GLU A 166 -12.07 -6.96 16.15
N LEU A 167 -11.59 -6.68 14.94
CA LEU A 167 -12.46 -6.31 13.80
C LEU A 167 -13.50 -7.42 13.51
N GLY A 168 -13.07 -8.68 13.52
CA GLY A 168 -13.98 -9.82 13.37
C GLY A 168 -15.03 -9.92 14.47
N LYS A 169 -14.66 -9.66 15.74
CA LYS A 169 -15.59 -9.70 16.89
C LYS A 169 -16.69 -8.64 16.79
N ILE A 170 -16.43 -7.49 16.18
CA ILE A 170 -17.42 -6.43 15.97
C ILE A 170 -18.19 -6.57 14.65
N GLY A 171 -18.00 -7.68 13.93
CA GLY A 171 -18.82 -8.06 12.79
C GLY A 171 -18.25 -7.73 11.41
N HIS A 172 -16.98 -7.25 11.31
CA HIS A 172 -16.33 -7.15 10.01
C HIS A 172 -15.90 -8.53 9.50
N ASN A 173 -16.04 -8.75 8.20
CA ASN A 173 -15.58 -9.99 7.57
C ASN A 173 -14.06 -9.91 7.30
N VAL A 174 -13.26 -10.56 8.15
CA VAL A 174 -11.80 -10.57 8.05
C VAL A 174 -11.28 -11.97 7.75
N VAL A 175 -10.57 -12.12 6.63
CA VAL A 175 -9.95 -13.37 6.18
C VAL A 175 -8.43 -13.22 6.23
N MET A 176 -7.77 -13.99 7.11
CA MET A 176 -6.31 -14.03 7.17
C MET A 176 -5.80 -15.20 6.34
N VAL A 177 -4.88 -14.93 5.40
CA VAL A 177 -4.29 -15.95 4.54
C VAL A 177 -2.78 -15.95 4.74
N GLU A 178 -2.23 -17.07 5.22
CA GLU A 178 -0.79 -17.20 5.42
C GLU A 178 -0.07 -17.36 4.08
N THR A 179 0.99 -16.59 3.84
CA THR A 179 1.82 -16.69 2.63
C THR A 179 3.23 -16.14 2.82
N ASP A 180 4.21 -16.81 2.24
CA ASP A 180 5.63 -16.42 2.22
C ASP A 180 6.03 -15.68 0.92
N LEU A 181 5.09 -15.09 0.20
CA LEU A 181 5.36 -14.44 -1.09
C LEU A 181 6.42 -13.32 -1.06
N GLU A 182 6.66 -12.68 0.09
CA GLU A 182 7.71 -11.65 0.22
C GLU A 182 9.13 -12.22 0.09
N TYR A 183 9.30 -13.54 0.24
CA TYR A 183 10.58 -14.21 0.12
C TYR A 183 10.93 -14.55 -1.34
N LEU A 184 10.01 -14.37 -2.29
CA LEU A 184 10.32 -14.38 -3.73
C LEU A 184 11.27 -13.25 -4.14
N ARG A 185 11.41 -12.22 -3.31
CA ARG A 185 12.31 -11.09 -3.52
C ARG A 185 13.44 -11.10 -2.48
N LYS A 186 14.66 -10.77 -2.91
CA LYS A 186 15.80 -10.49 -2.04
C LYS A 186 16.36 -9.09 -2.32
N PRO A 187 16.50 -8.19 -1.33
CA PRO A 187 16.08 -8.35 0.09
C PRO A 187 14.57 -8.59 0.21
N VAL A 188 14.13 -9.16 1.35
CA VAL A 188 12.73 -9.54 1.59
C VAL A 188 11.80 -8.33 1.39
N GLY A 189 10.67 -8.57 0.72
CA GLY A 189 9.62 -7.59 0.48
C GLY A 189 8.75 -7.99 -0.71
N PHE A 190 7.68 -7.24 -0.97
CA PHE A 190 6.82 -7.55 -2.11
C PHE A 190 7.55 -7.42 -3.46
N PRO A 191 7.36 -8.36 -4.40
CA PRO A 191 7.88 -8.22 -5.77
C PRO A 191 7.30 -6.98 -6.48
N VAL A 192 6.01 -6.71 -6.27
CA VAL A 192 5.31 -5.47 -6.67
C VAL A 192 4.36 -5.04 -5.54
N ASP A 193 4.05 -3.75 -5.45
CA ASP A 193 3.29 -3.15 -4.35
C ASP A 193 1.85 -3.67 -4.21
N VAL A 194 1.18 -4.03 -5.31
CA VAL A 194 -0.17 -4.63 -5.31
C VAL A 194 -0.19 -6.13 -4.95
N ALA A 195 0.97 -6.79 -4.82
CA ALA A 195 1.04 -8.23 -4.53
C ALA A 195 0.44 -8.61 -3.16
N ASN A 196 0.27 -7.64 -2.26
CA ASN A 196 -0.40 -7.84 -0.98
C ASN A 196 -1.89 -8.21 -1.14
N SER A 197 -2.50 -7.95 -2.29
CA SER A 197 -3.88 -8.33 -2.62
C SER A 197 -4.04 -9.76 -3.14
N SER A 198 -2.93 -10.50 -3.33
CA SER A 198 -2.97 -11.87 -3.86
C SER A 198 -3.96 -12.79 -3.13
N PRO A 199 -4.10 -12.76 -1.78
CA PRO A 199 -5.14 -13.50 -1.08
C PRO A 199 -6.57 -13.21 -1.57
N ALA A 200 -6.92 -11.93 -1.76
CA ALA A 200 -8.24 -11.52 -2.21
C ALA A 200 -8.49 -11.99 -3.64
N ILE A 201 -7.49 -11.89 -4.52
CA ILE A 201 -7.60 -12.32 -5.92
C ILE A 201 -7.83 -13.83 -6.04
N LEU A 202 -7.06 -14.64 -5.28
CA LEU A 202 -7.22 -16.10 -5.28
C LEU A 202 -8.58 -16.55 -4.73
N LEU A 203 -9.22 -15.72 -3.91
CA LEU A 203 -10.50 -15.98 -3.26
C LEU A 203 -11.66 -15.19 -3.87
N ALA A 204 -11.44 -14.55 -5.04
CA ALA A 204 -12.43 -13.67 -5.64
C ALA A 204 -13.71 -14.42 -6.05
N VAL A 205 -13.58 -15.61 -6.64
CA VAL A 205 -14.75 -16.44 -6.99
C VAL A 205 -15.50 -16.90 -5.74
N GLU A 206 -14.78 -17.46 -4.76
CA GLU A 206 -15.34 -18.00 -3.51
C GLU A 206 -16.13 -16.94 -2.73
N PHE A 207 -15.60 -15.73 -2.66
CA PHE A 207 -16.24 -14.63 -1.94
C PHE A 207 -17.09 -13.73 -2.83
N SER A 208 -17.26 -14.05 -4.13
CA SER A 208 -18.01 -13.22 -5.08
C SER A 208 -17.56 -11.76 -5.05
N LEU A 209 -16.25 -11.53 -5.20
CA LEU A 209 -15.65 -10.20 -5.15
C LEU A 209 -15.80 -9.50 -6.50
N ASP A 210 -16.02 -8.18 -6.48
CA ASP A 210 -16.13 -7.34 -7.69
C ASP A 210 -15.00 -6.31 -7.83
N SER A 211 -14.21 -6.10 -6.79
CA SER A 211 -13.20 -5.06 -6.74
C SER A 211 -12.27 -5.27 -5.56
N ILE A 212 -11.09 -4.64 -5.61
CA ILE A 212 -10.13 -4.69 -4.51
C ILE A 212 -9.67 -3.28 -4.16
N ALA A 213 -9.92 -2.89 -2.91
CA ALA A 213 -9.49 -1.65 -2.32
C ALA A 213 -8.15 -1.76 -1.60
N PHE A 214 -7.48 -0.61 -1.48
CA PHE A 214 -6.18 -0.45 -0.85
C PHE A 214 -6.16 0.82 0.01
N GLY A 215 -5.31 0.84 1.04
CA GLY A 215 -5.00 2.05 1.84
C GLY A 215 -4.09 3.04 1.09
N THR A 216 -4.26 3.20 -0.22
CA THR A 216 -3.43 4.09 -1.05
C THR A 216 -3.91 5.52 -0.84
N ILE A 217 -3.15 6.30 -0.07
CA ILE A 217 -3.45 7.71 0.26
C ILE A 217 -2.88 8.70 -0.76
N MET A 218 -3.22 9.98 -0.61
CA MET A 218 -2.88 11.09 -1.50
C MET A 218 -1.38 11.28 -1.73
N GLU A 219 -0.53 10.95 -0.75
CA GLU A 219 0.92 10.91 -0.91
C GLU A 219 1.32 9.91 -2.01
N SER A 220 0.66 8.75 -2.04
CA SER A 220 0.90 7.67 -3.00
C SER A 220 0.15 7.86 -4.33
N ALA A 221 -1.04 8.46 -4.31
CA ALA A 221 -1.79 8.74 -5.53
C ALA A 221 -1.27 10.00 -6.22
N TYR A 222 -1.24 11.12 -5.51
CA TYR A 222 -0.99 12.44 -6.08
C TYR A 222 0.42 12.99 -5.81
N GLY A 223 1.28 12.24 -5.13
CA GLY A 223 2.68 12.64 -4.92
C GLY A 223 2.84 13.75 -3.89
N ILE A 224 1.83 13.99 -3.06
CA ILE A 224 1.92 14.95 -1.97
C ILE A 224 2.99 14.48 -0.98
N GLY A 225 3.84 15.40 -0.51
CA GLY A 225 5.02 15.04 0.28
C GLY A 225 6.19 14.44 -0.51
N HIS A 226 6.04 14.24 -1.82
CA HIS A 226 7.13 13.99 -2.74
C HIS A 226 7.54 15.28 -3.47
N ARG A 227 8.57 15.20 -4.32
CA ARG A 227 9.15 16.37 -4.99
C ARG A 227 8.13 17.17 -5.81
N ARG A 228 7.19 16.49 -6.47
CA ARG A 228 6.18 17.11 -7.34
C ARG A 228 4.87 16.34 -7.27
N TYR A 229 3.79 17.06 -7.52
CA TYR A 229 2.49 16.49 -7.82
C TYR A 229 2.57 15.50 -8.99
N ARG A 230 1.72 14.48 -8.93
CA ARG A 230 1.42 13.53 -10.00
C ARG A 230 -0.08 13.30 -10.06
N HIS A 231 -0.57 12.78 -11.17
CA HIS A 231 -1.98 12.48 -11.34
C HIS A 231 -2.15 10.97 -11.56
N TYR A 232 -2.34 10.22 -10.46
CA TYR A 232 -2.39 8.74 -10.47
C TYR A 232 -3.22 8.11 -11.60
N PRO A 233 -4.44 8.59 -11.91
CA PRO A 233 -5.24 7.99 -12.99
C PRO A 233 -4.49 7.88 -14.33
N ALA A 234 -3.61 8.84 -14.62
CA ALA A 234 -2.79 8.89 -15.83
C ALA A 234 -1.41 8.22 -15.70
N GLU A 235 -1.04 7.72 -14.51
CA GLU A 235 0.28 7.14 -14.26
C GLU A 235 0.43 5.73 -14.82
N ASN A 236 1.66 5.35 -15.16
CA ASN A 236 2.00 4.03 -15.69
C ASN A 236 1.57 2.89 -14.76
N HIS A 237 1.60 3.11 -13.45
CA HIS A 237 1.15 2.12 -12.46
C HIS A 237 -0.34 1.81 -12.62
N ASN A 238 -1.20 2.83 -12.67
CA ASN A 238 -2.64 2.65 -12.86
C ASN A 238 -2.94 2.08 -14.25
N ARG A 239 -2.23 2.55 -15.28
CA ARG A 239 -2.35 2.00 -16.64
C ARG A 239 -2.05 0.50 -16.66
N LEU A 240 -1.00 0.05 -16.00
CA LEU A 240 -0.64 -1.36 -15.93
C LEU A 240 -1.63 -2.15 -15.06
N TRP A 241 -1.65 -1.88 -13.75
CA TRP A 241 -2.38 -2.71 -12.80
C TRP A 241 -3.88 -2.47 -12.85
N GLY A 242 -4.34 -1.23 -13.05
CA GLY A 242 -5.76 -0.94 -13.24
C GLY A 242 -6.35 -1.69 -14.44
N THR A 243 -5.61 -1.77 -15.56
CA THR A 243 -6.03 -2.55 -16.75
C THR A 243 -6.08 -4.05 -16.44
N LEU A 244 -5.04 -4.61 -15.82
CA LEU A 244 -4.98 -6.05 -15.52
C LEU A 244 -6.03 -6.49 -14.49
N PHE A 245 -6.22 -5.72 -13.41
CA PHE A 245 -7.25 -5.99 -12.39
C PHE A 245 -8.65 -5.90 -12.99
N LYS A 246 -8.90 -4.89 -13.84
CA LYS A 246 -10.18 -4.75 -14.55
C LYS A 246 -10.44 -5.94 -15.48
N ALA A 247 -9.44 -6.38 -16.23
CA ALA A 247 -9.57 -7.53 -17.13
C ALA A 247 -9.78 -8.86 -16.38
N ALA A 248 -9.26 -8.96 -15.16
CA ALA A 248 -9.53 -10.07 -14.24
C ALA A 248 -10.93 -10.00 -13.57
N GLY A 249 -11.74 -8.99 -13.90
CA GLY A 249 -13.09 -8.79 -13.36
C GLY A 249 -13.11 -8.31 -11.89
N ILE A 250 -12.00 -7.77 -11.39
CA ILE A 250 -11.82 -7.30 -10.01
C ILE A 250 -11.03 -5.98 -10.00
N PRO A 251 -11.53 -4.90 -10.63
CA PRO A 251 -10.85 -3.59 -10.71
C PRO A 251 -10.34 -3.05 -9.37
N LEU A 252 -9.31 -2.22 -9.44
CA LEU A 252 -8.81 -1.44 -8.30
C LEU A 252 -9.87 -0.45 -7.82
N ASN A 253 -10.08 -0.35 -6.51
CA ASN A 253 -11.05 0.54 -5.87
C ASN A 253 -10.36 1.41 -4.79
N LEU A 254 -9.79 2.56 -5.17
CA LEU A 254 -8.89 3.32 -4.30
C LEU A 254 -9.63 4.37 -3.45
N VAL A 255 -10.45 3.88 -2.52
CA VAL A 255 -11.40 4.68 -1.71
C VAL A 255 -10.78 5.79 -0.87
N VAL A 256 -9.50 5.71 -0.52
CA VAL A 256 -8.78 6.75 0.26
C VAL A 256 -7.74 7.52 -0.55
N ALA A 257 -7.71 7.39 -1.89
CA ALA A 257 -6.72 8.07 -2.74
C ALA A 257 -6.77 9.60 -2.63
N GLY A 258 -7.94 10.17 -2.36
CA GLY A 258 -8.11 11.61 -2.14
C GLY A 258 -7.82 12.08 -0.72
N MET A 259 -7.37 11.22 0.19
CA MET A 259 -7.11 11.57 1.59
C MET A 259 -5.63 11.51 1.90
N SER A 260 -5.10 12.48 2.65
CA SER A 260 -3.71 12.41 3.10
C SER A 260 -3.57 11.45 4.29
N GLU A 261 -2.33 11.24 4.74
CA GLU A 261 -2.10 10.56 6.01
C GLU A 261 -2.72 11.32 7.20
N VAL A 262 -2.78 12.65 7.13
CA VAL A 262 -3.39 13.49 8.16
C VAL A 262 -4.90 13.23 8.21
N ALA A 263 -5.58 13.25 7.07
CA ALA A 263 -7.02 12.99 6.97
C ALA A 263 -7.38 11.59 7.46
N THR A 264 -6.67 10.55 6.99
CA THR A 264 -6.92 9.17 7.44
C THR A 264 -6.64 8.97 8.94
N SER A 265 -5.60 9.62 9.48
CA SER A 265 -5.33 9.58 10.92
C SER A 265 -6.41 10.31 11.72
N LYS A 266 -6.91 11.44 11.22
CA LYS A 266 -8.01 12.20 11.84
C LYS A 266 -9.29 11.37 11.90
N ILE A 267 -9.67 10.70 10.81
CA ILE A 267 -10.80 9.75 10.80
C ILE A 267 -10.62 8.68 11.89
N MET A 268 -9.42 8.09 11.99
CA MET A 268 -9.16 7.03 12.98
C MET A 268 -9.07 7.53 14.42
N ILE A 269 -8.94 8.82 14.68
CA ILE A 269 -9.01 9.35 16.04
C ILE A 269 -10.45 9.37 16.54
N GLU A 270 -11.40 9.65 15.65
CA GLU A 270 -12.82 9.85 16.00
C GLU A 270 -13.68 8.60 15.77
N HIS A 271 -13.29 7.72 14.83
CA HIS A 271 -14.09 6.56 14.44
C HIS A 271 -13.96 5.38 15.43
N GLU A 272 -15.04 4.61 15.60
CA GLU A 272 -15.14 3.52 16.59
C GLU A 272 -14.11 2.40 16.39
N ILE A 273 -13.73 2.10 15.15
CA ILE A 273 -12.70 1.09 14.82
C ILE A 273 -11.28 1.64 14.84
N GLY A 274 -11.11 2.94 15.05
CA GLY A 274 -9.82 3.62 15.12
C GLY A 274 -8.83 3.02 16.12
N PRO A 275 -9.26 2.73 17.37
CA PRO A 275 -8.45 2.03 18.37
C PRO A 275 -8.01 0.61 17.99
N LEU A 276 -8.55 0.06 16.88
CA LEU A 276 -8.17 -1.24 16.35
C LEU A 276 -7.03 -1.17 15.32
N SER A 277 -6.59 0.03 14.94
CA SER A 277 -5.51 0.22 13.99
C SER A 277 -4.15 0.34 14.67
N GLN A 278 -3.10 -0.24 14.06
CA GLN A 278 -1.72 -0.03 14.49
C GLN A 278 -0.77 -0.07 13.29
N SER A 279 -0.16 1.08 12.98
CA SER A 279 0.80 1.19 11.85
C SER A 279 2.13 0.48 12.10
N CYS A 280 2.51 0.28 13.36
CA CYS A 280 3.78 -0.36 13.73
C CYS A 280 3.66 -1.88 13.66
N ILE A 281 4.46 -2.48 12.77
CA ILE A 281 4.51 -3.93 12.55
C ILE A 281 5.57 -4.63 13.41
N ARG A 282 6.35 -3.89 14.21
CA ARG A 282 7.46 -4.41 15.03
C ARG A 282 7.12 -4.48 16.53
N GLY A 283 5.99 -3.92 16.91
CA GLY A 283 5.52 -3.84 18.30
C GLY A 283 4.39 -4.82 18.57
N LYS A 284 4.04 -4.94 19.86
CA LYS A 284 2.87 -5.70 20.32
C LYS A 284 1.60 -4.88 20.19
N TRP A 285 0.45 -5.52 20.35
CA TRP A 285 -0.84 -4.86 20.34
C TRP A 285 -0.89 -3.70 21.36
N LYS A 286 -1.25 -2.50 20.89
CA LYS A 286 -1.28 -1.25 21.68
C LYS A 286 0.05 -0.88 22.32
N SER A 287 1.14 -1.51 21.91
CA SER A 287 2.49 -1.29 22.40
C SER A 287 3.44 -1.23 21.19
N PRO A 288 3.38 -0.16 20.39
CA PRO A 288 4.25 0.02 19.23
C PRO A 288 5.73 -0.01 19.67
N CYS A 289 6.64 -0.35 18.77
CA CYS A 289 8.06 -0.53 19.14
C CYS A 289 8.76 0.76 19.58
N LEU A 290 8.21 1.93 19.25
CA LEU A 290 8.80 3.26 19.51
C LEU A 290 10.27 3.38 19.07
N ASN A 291 10.66 2.62 18.06
CA ASN A 291 12.05 2.53 17.58
C ASN A 291 12.11 2.37 16.05
N CYS A 292 11.16 2.99 15.34
CA CYS A 292 11.14 3.01 13.88
C CYS A 292 10.60 4.33 13.35
N TRP A 293 10.80 4.59 12.06
CA TRP A 293 10.34 5.81 11.40
C TRP A 293 8.84 6.05 11.54
N LYS A 294 8.07 4.97 11.39
CA LYS A 294 6.60 5.05 11.50
C LYS A 294 6.18 5.48 12.90
N CYS A 295 6.82 4.97 13.96
CA CYS A 295 6.51 5.37 15.33
C CYS A 295 6.86 6.84 15.55
N PHE A 296 8.06 7.29 15.16
CA PHE A 296 8.46 8.71 15.26
C PHE A 296 7.39 9.65 14.71
N ARG A 297 7.06 9.47 13.42
CA ARG A 297 6.14 10.36 12.72
C ARG A 297 4.69 10.20 13.17
N LYS A 298 4.21 8.96 13.37
CA LYS A 298 2.80 8.73 13.78
C LYS A 298 2.54 9.17 15.22
N SER A 299 3.50 9.05 16.13
CA SER A 299 3.37 9.55 17.51
C SER A 299 3.27 11.08 17.53
N LEU A 300 4.11 11.76 16.75
CA LEU A 300 4.01 13.21 16.60
C LEU A 300 2.66 13.62 15.98
N LEU A 301 2.24 12.95 14.90
CA LEU A 301 0.97 13.24 14.22
C LEU A 301 -0.25 13.03 15.13
N ASP A 302 -0.31 11.90 15.85
CA ASP A 302 -1.42 11.58 16.76
C ASP A 302 -1.52 12.63 17.89
N SER A 303 -0.37 12.99 18.50
CA SER A 303 -0.32 14.06 19.51
C SER A 303 -0.81 15.39 18.94
N THR A 304 -0.36 15.78 17.73
CA THR A 304 -0.80 17.01 17.07
C THR A 304 -2.30 17.01 16.82
N LEU A 305 -2.86 15.91 16.31
CA LEU A 305 -4.29 15.84 15.98
C LEU A 305 -5.19 15.78 17.22
N ARG A 306 -4.72 15.18 18.32
CA ARG A 306 -5.43 15.17 19.61
C ARG A 306 -5.32 16.48 20.39
N GLY A 307 -4.44 17.40 19.97
CA GLY A 307 -4.10 18.59 20.75
C GLY A 307 -3.33 18.26 22.03
N GLU A 308 -2.71 17.09 22.09
CA GLU A 308 -1.88 16.63 23.20
C GLU A 308 -0.46 17.15 23.03
N LYS A 309 0.24 17.40 24.14
CA LYS A 309 1.64 17.82 24.13
C LYS A 309 2.53 16.64 24.52
N ILE A 310 3.51 16.35 23.68
CA ILE A 310 4.67 15.52 24.07
C ILE A 310 5.62 16.43 24.82
N ASP A 311 6.04 16.01 26.02
CA ASP A 311 7.04 16.72 26.80
C ASP A 311 8.44 16.61 26.17
N ASP A 312 9.37 17.45 26.66
CA ASP A 312 10.73 17.50 26.10
C ASP A 312 11.46 16.15 26.23
N GLU A 313 11.23 15.40 27.33
CA GLU A 313 11.83 14.07 27.51
C GLU A 313 11.29 13.06 26.47
N GLY A 314 9.98 13.10 26.19
CA GLY A 314 9.35 12.28 25.16
C GLY A 314 9.85 12.64 23.76
N LEU A 315 10.00 13.93 23.47
CA LEU A 315 10.58 14.40 22.20
C LEU A 315 12.03 13.93 22.06
N ASP A 316 12.86 14.07 23.09
CA ASP A 316 14.24 13.57 23.10
C ASP A 316 14.31 12.07 22.81
N LYS A 317 13.42 11.26 23.39
CA LYS A 317 13.33 9.81 23.10
C LYS A 317 12.99 9.55 21.64
N LEU A 318 12.03 10.30 21.06
CA LEU A 318 11.65 10.15 19.66
C LEU A 318 12.80 10.52 18.71
N PHE A 319 13.50 11.63 18.95
CA PHE A 319 14.63 12.05 18.13
C PHE A 319 15.88 11.17 18.27
N LYS A 320 15.98 10.37 19.33
CA LYS A 320 17.04 9.34 19.50
C LYS A 320 16.79 8.07 18.68
N ILE A 321 15.63 7.91 18.04
CA ILE A 321 15.37 6.76 17.16
C ILE A 321 16.30 6.83 15.94
N GLU A 322 17.21 5.87 15.81
CA GLU A 322 18.23 5.85 14.74
C GLU A 322 17.61 5.84 13.33
N GLU A 323 16.54 5.09 13.12
CA GLU A 323 15.81 5.09 11.84
C GLU A 323 15.17 6.47 11.55
N ALA A 324 14.79 7.22 12.60
CA ALA A 324 14.27 8.56 12.44
C ALA A 324 15.37 9.55 12.08
N LYS A 325 16.52 9.52 12.75
CA LYS A 325 17.70 10.31 12.39
C LYS A 325 18.04 10.13 10.91
N HIS A 326 18.16 8.87 10.45
CA HIS A 326 18.47 8.55 9.06
C HIS A 326 17.51 9.19 8.05
N HIS A 327 16.19 9.18 8.32
CA HIS A 327 15.22 9.79 7.42
C HIS A 327 15.16 11.31 7.51
N LEU A 328 15.35 11.89 8.70
CA LEU A 328 15.40 13.34 8.92
C LEU A 328 16.61 13.99 8.24
N GLU A 329 17.68 13.23 8.00
CA GLU A 329 18.84 13.69 7.22
C GLU A 329 18.56 13.82 5.71
N GLY A 330 17.40 13.32 5.24
CA GLY A 330 16.99 13.37 3.85
C GLY A 330 16.67 14.78 3.34
N PHE A 331 16.92 15.02 2.05
CA PHE A 331 16.59 16.27 1.37
C PHE A 331 16.00 15.97 -0.03
N PRO A 332 14.66 15.78 -0.15
CA PRO A 332 13.62 15.96 0.87
C PRO A 332 13.58 14.86 1.94
N ILE A 333 12.92 15.14 3.06
CA ILE A 333 12.57 14.17 4.10
C ILE A 333 11.40 13.32 3.61
N LYS A 334 11.38 12.04 4.00
CA LYS A 334 10.29 11.13 3.68
C LYS A 334 9.00 11.58 4.38
N HIS A 335 7.89 11.79 3.66
CA HIS A 335 6.64 12.36 4.20
C HIS A 335 6.81 13.77 4.78
N GLU A 336 7.57 14.63 4.09
CA GLU A 336 7.84 15.99 4.57
C GLU A 336 6.55 16.79 4.76
N ASN A 337 5.51 16.59 3.94
CA ASN A 337 4.19 17.22 4.10
C ASN A 337 3.56 16.97 5.49
N VAL A 338 3.66 15.74 6.00
CA VAL A 338 3.12 15.37 7.32
C VAL A 338 3.94 16.03 8.43
N LEU A 339 5.27 16.08 8.28
CA LEU A 339 6.15 16.75 9.26
C LEU A 339 5.96 18.27 9.25
N SER A 340 5.76 18.88 8.09
CA SER A 340 5.41 20.30 7.96
C SER A 340 4.08 20.57 8.67
N TYR A 341 3.06 19.74 8.47
CA TYR A 341 1.77 19.85 9.17
C TYR A 341 1.90 19.78 10.70
N ILE A 342 2.70 18.82 11.20
CA ILE A 342 3.02 18.67 12.62
C ILE A 342 3.73 19.93 13.14
N CYS A 343 4.76 20.39 12.44
CA CYS A 343 5.60 21.50 12.88
C CYS A 343 4.89 22.85 12.82
N GLU A 344 3.94 23.03 11.88
CA GLU A 344 3.10 24.23 11.77
C GLU A 344 2.31 24.43 13.07
N ARG A 345 1.84 23.33 13.68
CA ARG A 345 1.02 23.29 14.90
C ARG A 345 1.83 23.11 16.18
N TYR A 346 3.16 23.06 16.10
CA TYR A 346 4.01 22.95 17.28
C TYR A 346 4.26 24.33 17.92
N GLU A 347 3.83 24.47 19.18
CA GLU A 347 3.91 25.70 19.98
C GLU A 347 4.98 25.65 21.08
N GLY A 348 5.74 24.56 21.19
CA GLY A 348 6.78 24.41 22.19
C GLY A 348 8.13 25.01 21.77
N ASN A 349 9.15 24.86 22.63
CA ASN A 349 10.50 25.41 22.42
C ASN A 349 11.59 24.34 22.33
N HIS A 350 11.22 23.07 22.13
CA HIS A 350 12.18 21.97 22.04
C HIS A 350 13.14 22.17 20.86
N LYS A 351 14.45 22.17 21.13
CA LYS A 351 15.51 22.54 20.17
C LYS A 351 15.36 21.83 18.82
N LEU A 352 15.20 20.50 18.83
CA LEU A 352 15.13 19.72 17.59
C LEU A 352 13.81 19.90 16.84
N MET A 353 12.70 20.17 17.55
CA MET A 353 11.44 20.50 16.90
C MET A 353 11.53 21.86 16.20
N SER A 354 12.18 22.86 16.83
CA SER A 354 12.40 24.17 16.23
C SER A 354 13.31 24.09 14.98
N LEU A 355 14.35 23.25 15.01
CA LEU A 355 15.20 22.99 13.84
C LEU A 355 14.44 22.28 12.74
N LEU A 356 13.64 21.25 13.07
CA LEU A 356 12.80 20.55 12.12
C LEU A 356 11.79 21.50 11.48
N LYS A 357 11.12 22.35 12.28
CA LYS A 357 10.14 23.34 11.85
C LYS A 357 10.71 24.30 10.80
N ARG A 358 11.90 24.85 11.05
CA ARG A 358 12.64 25.67 10.08
C ARG A 358 12.99 24.88 8.83
N ARG A 359 13.53 23.67 9.00
CA ARG A 359 13.94 22.79 7.89
C ARG A 359 12.78 22.44 6.96
N VAL A 360 11.60 22.14 7.47
CA VAL A 360 10.45 21.76 6.63
C VAL A 360 9.61 22.97 6.19
N GLY A 361 10.04 24.20 6.53
CA GLY A 361 9.39 25.44 6.11
C GLY A 361 7.96 25.58 6.63
N ALA A 362 7.68 25.06 7.84
CA ALA A 362 6.32 24.94 8.33
C ALA A 362 5.61 26.30 8.44
N ASP A 363 6.30 27.36 8.88
CA ASP A 363 5.73 28.70 9.01
C ASP A 363 5.33 29.34 7.68
N LYS A 364 5.77 28.77 6.55
CA LYS A 364 5.48 29.24 5.19
C LYS A 364 4.40 28.40 4.49
N SER A 365 3.86 27.37 5.17
CA SER A 365 3.01 26.35 4.54
C SER A 365 1.62 26.31 5.17
N ASP A 366 0.58 26.68 4.41
CA ASP A 366 -0.81 26.41 4.81
C ASP A 366 -1.19 25.00 4.38
N LEU A 367 -1.18 24.07 5.34
CA LEU A 367 -1.40 22.64 5.12
C LEU A 367 -2.71 22.12 5.73
N LYS A 368 -3.63 23.01 6.12
CA LYS A 368 -4.93 22.61 6.68
C LYS A 368 -5.74 21.73 5.72
N TRP A 369 -5.55 21.91 4.41
CA TRP A 369 -6.20 21.10 3.38
C TRP A 369 -5.79 19.62 3.44
N LEU A 370 -4.69 19.24 4.11
CA LEU A 370 -4.36 17.84 4.35
C LEU A 370 -5.41 17.12 5.22
N GLU A 371 -6.22 17.86 5.98
CA GLU A 371 -7.34 17.31 6.75
C GLU A 371 -8.61 17.08 5.90
N SER A 372 -8.62 17.49 4.63
CA SER A 372 -9.77 17.43 3.73
C SER A 372 -9.62 16.35 2.65
N TRP A 373 -10.75 15.90 2.11
CA TRP A 373 -10.82 14.98 0.98
C TRP A 373 -10.75 15.73 -0.36
N ASN A 374 -9.91 15.26 -1.29
CA ASN A 374 -9.91 15.68 -2.69
C ASN A 374 -11.05 14.99 -3.47
N PRO A 375 -12.12 15.71 -3.87
CA PRO A 375 -13.27 15.11 -4.53
C PRO A 375 -12.95 14.56 -5.91
N GLU A 376 -11.91 15.06 -6.58
CA GLU A 376 -11.53 14.56 -7.91
C GLU A 376 -11.08 13.08 -7.88
N SER A 377 -10.69 12.57 -6.72
CA SER A 377 -10.32 11.16 -6.54
C SER A 377 -11.48 10.18 -6.69
N ILE A 378 -12.73 10.66 -6.77
CA ILE A 378 -13.92 9.83 -7.01
C ILE A 378 -13.80 8.97 -8.27
N GLU A 379 -13.01 9.41 -9.26
CA GLU A 379 -12.76 8.65 -10.49
C GLU A 379 -12.01 7.32 -10.24
N LEU A 380 -11.27 7.22 -9.13
CA LEU A 380 -10.53 6.03 -8.69
C LEU A 380 -11.38 5.06 -7.86
N ILE A 381 -12.63 5.44 -7.57
CA ILE A 381 -13.63 4.59 -6.94
C ILE A 381 -14.50 4.00 -8.04
N ILE A 382 -14.76 2.70 -7.96
CA ILE A 382 -15.58 2.03 -8.98
C ILE A 382 -17.02 2.57 -8.91
N PRO A 383 -17.71 2.73 -10.06
CA PRO A 383 -19.00 3.42 -10.14
C PRO A 383 -20.03 2.96 -9.12
N GLU A 384 -20.08 1.65 -8.85
CA GLU A 384 -21.04 0.99 -7.97
C GLU A 384 -20.94 1.46 -6.51
N TYR A 385 -19.76 1.93 -6.07
CA TYR A 385 -19.52 2.33 -4.68
C TYR A 385 -19.34 3.84 -4.49
N ARG A 386 -19.38 4.65 -5.56
CA ARG A 386 -19.09 6.09 -5.50
C ARG A 386 -19.98 6.84 -4.52
N ASP A 387 -21.30 6.76 -4.70
CA ASP A 387 -22.26 7.51 -3.90
C ASP A 387 -22.18 7.12 -2.42
N PHE A 388 -22.05 5.82 -2.12
CA PHE A 388 -21.92 5.33 -0.75
C PHE A 388 -20.64 5.84 -0.10
N VAL A 389 -19.49 5.66 -0.78
CA VAL A 389 -18.20 6.04 -0.22
C VAL A 389 -18.12 7.56 -0.08
N GLU A 390 -18.53 8.34 -1.08
CA GLU A 390 -18.59 9.81 -1.01
C GLU A 390 -19.41 10.29 0.19
N SER A 391 -20.63 9.76 0.36
CA SER A 391 -21.47 10.08 1.52
C SER A 391 -20.75 9.79 2.83
N LYS A 392 -20.07 8.64 2.95
CA LYS A 392 -19.32 8.28 4.16
C LYS A 392 -18.13 9.18 4.41
N ILE A 393 -17.43 9.61 3.36
CA ILE A 393 -16.31 10.55 3.48
C ILE A 393 -16.81 11.89 4.02
N MET A 394 -17.88 12.43 3.42
CA MET A 394 -18.45 13.74 3.80
C MET A 394 -19.04 13.76 5.21
N GLU A 395 -19.43 12.61 5.76
CA GLU A 395 -19.82 12.45 7.17
C GLU A 395 -18.63 12.62 8.14
N LEU A 396 -17.41 12.30 7.70
CA LEU A 396 -16.24 12.17 8.58
C LEU A 396 -15.23 13.32 8.44
N ILE A 397 -15.05 13.86 7.24
CA ILE A 397 -14.07 14.93 6.97
C ILE A 397 -14.61 15.94 5.94
N PRO A 398 -14.11 17.19 5.96
CA PRO A 398 -14.49 18.18 4.96
C PRO A 398 -13.97 17.82 3.56
N THR A 399 -14.66 18.31 2.54
CA THR A 399 -14.22 18.27 1.14
C THR A 399 -13.33 19.48 0.83
N MET A 400 -12.33 19.29 -0.03
CA MET A 400 -11.50 20.39 -0.52
C MET A 400 -12.30 21.36 -1.39
N ASP A 401 -12.07 22.66 -1.18
CA ASP A 401 -12.54 23.70 -2.11
C ASP A 401 -11.56 23.89 -3.29
N ASP A 402 -11.96 24.71 -4.28
CA ASP A 402 -11.14 24.97 -5.49
C ASP A 402 -9.75 25.54 -5.17
N SER A 403 -9.62 26.35 -4.11
CA SER A 403 -8.34 26.90 -3.68
C SER A 403 -7.42 25.81 -3.14
N GLN A 404 -7.98 24.91 -2.32
CA GLN A 404 -7.29 23.76 -1.75
C GLN A 404 -6.88 22.75 -2.83
N ILE A 405 -7.77 22.44 -3.77
CA ILE A 405 -7.46 21.59 -4.94
C ILE A 405 -6.33 22.22 -5.75
N ASN A 406 -6.38 23.53 -6.00
CA ASN A 406 -5.31 24.22 -6.72
C ASN A 406 -3.97 24.19 -5.96
N LYS A 407 -3.96 24.34 -4.63
CA LYS A 407 -2.75 24.17 -3.81
C LYS A 407 -2.18 22.76 -3.94
N MET A 408 -3.02 21.73 -3.84
CA MET A 408 -2.63 20.33 -3.99
C MET A 408 -2.02 20.06 -5.37
N LYS A 409 -2.67 20.50 -6.46
CA LYS A 409 -2.20 20.29 -7.83
C LYS A 409 -0.90 21.02 -8.16
N ASN A 410 -0.65 22.16 -7.51
CA ASN A 410 0.59 22.92 -7.65
C ASN A 410 1.66 22.52 -6.62
N TRP A 411 1.50 21.38 -5.94
CA TRP A 411 2.51 20.87 -5.02
C TRP A 411 3.86 20.65 -5.73
N ASP A 412 4.86 21.46 -5.39
CA ASP A 412 6.24 21.33 -5.89
C ASP A 412 7.23 21.75 -4.78
N MET A 413 8.11 20.82 -4.40
CA MET A 413 9.17 21.09 -3.41
C MET A 413 10.42 21.72 -4.02
N GLY A 414 10.50 21.84 -5.36
CA GLY A 414 11.67 22.30 -6.09
C GLY A 414 12.15 23.68 -5.67
N GLY A 415 11.24 24.61 -5.38
CA GLY A 415 11.59 25.94 -4.87
C GLY A 415 12.30 25.87 -3.51
N MET A 416 11.81 25.05 -2.59
CA MET A 416 12.43 24.85 -1.27
C MET A 416 13.76 24.08 -1.41
N LEU A 417 13.79 23.00 -2.22
CA LEU A 417 14.98 22.18 -2.43
C LEU A 417 16.10 22.92 -3.17
N GLY A 418 15.77 23.94 -3.96
CA GLY A 418 16.73 24.80 -4.64
C GLY A 418 17.26 25.96 -3.79
N ASN A 419 16.66 26.22 -2.62
CA ASN A 419 16.98 27.38 -1.79
C ASN A 419 18.11 27.07 -0.79
N GLU A 420 19.17 27.89 -0.81
CA GLU A 420 20.35 27.74 0.07
C GLU A 420 20.02 27.84 1.56
N GLU A 421 19.03 28.66 1.95
CA GLU A 421 18.58 28.78 3.34
C GLU A 421 18.11 27.42 3.90
N PHE A 422 17.34 26.68 3.10
CA PHE A 422 16.84 25.35 3.50
C PHE A 422 17.92 24.28 3.54
N LYS A 423 18.99 24.43 2.74
CA LYS A 423 20.17 23.56 2.82
C LYS A 423 20.92 23.79 4.13
N VAL A 424 21.13 25.05 4.52
CA VAL A 424 21.73 25.40 5.81
C VAL A 424 20.89 24.84 6.97
N PHE A 425 19.56 24.99 6.93
CA PHE A 425 18.69 24.42 7.96
C PHE A 425 18.77 22.88 8.01
N SER A 426 18.97 22.23 6.86
CA SER A 426 19.18 20.79 6.80
C SER A 426 20.49 20.36 7.44
N GLU A 427 21.56 21.13 7.27
CA GLU A 427 22.86 20.88 7.89
C GLU A 427 22.82 21.13 9.41
N GLU A 428 22.16 22.19 9.86
CA GLU A 428 21.95 22.49 11.29
C GLU A 428 21.18 21.36 12.01
N LEU A 429 20.11 20.86 11.39
CA LEU A 429 19.34 19.73 11.91
C LEU A 429 20.21 18.48 11.98
N ARG A 430 20.93 18.15 10.89
CA ARG A 430 21.82 16.98 10.84
C ARG A 430 22.89 17.04 11.93
N ALA A 431 23.58 18.17 12.06
CA ALA A 431 24.62 18.35 13.08
C ALA A 431 24.08 18.15 14.50
N SER A 432 22.86 18.63 14.77
CA SER A 432 22.22 18.44 16.08
C SER A 432 21.80 16.99 16.32
N LEU A 433 21.28 16.28 15.29
CA LEU A 433 20.93 14.87 15.39
C LEU A 433 22.15 13.97 15.64
N SER A 434 23.30 14.29 15.02
CA SER A 434 24.56 13.56 15.24
C SER A 434 25.14 13.74 16.65
N SER A 435 24.69 14.75 17.40
CA SER A 435 25.15 15.03 18.77
C SER A 435 24.31 14.34 19.88
N LEU A 436 23.23 13.65 19.50
CA LEU A 436 22.34 12.89 20.39
C LEU A 436 22.78 11.44 20.55
#